data_AF-G1EQN0-F1
#
_entry.id   AF-G1EQN0-F1
#
_cell.length_a   1.000
_cell.length_b   1.000
_cell.length_c   1.000
_cell.angle_alpha   90.00
_cell.angle_beta   90.00
_cell.angle_gamma   90.00
#
_symmetry.space_group_name_H-M   'P 1'
#
loop_
_entity.id
_entity.type
_entity.pdbx_description
1 polymer ?
#
loop_
_entity_poly.entity_id
_entity_poly.type
_entity_poly.pdbx_seq_one_letter_code
_entity_poly.pdbx_strand_id
1 'polypeptide(L)'
;LICEAYHIMRDALGMEQDEMAEVFDEWNNGELDSFLIEITRDILKYKDASGEYLLPKIRDSAGQKGTGKWTGIAALEYGVPVTLIGEAVFARCLSALKEERVMANKILPGPTHKYSGSKKEFLGHLQKALYASKIISYAQGFMLLREAAKVNNWNLNYGSVALMWRGGCIIRSAFLGNIKDAFTKNRELTNLLLDPYFTARITESQQSMRQVVSEAALVGVPTPAFSTALAFYDGYRSGMLPANLLQAQR
;
A
#
# COMPACT_ATOMS: atom_id res chain seq x y z
N LEU A 1 -1.43 3.33 -0.82
CA LEU A 1 -0.22 2.93 -1.56
C LEU A 1 0.02 3.76 -2.82
N ILE A 2 -0.56 3.45 -4.00
CA ILE A 2 -0.27 4.23 -5.24
C ILE A 2 -0.62 5.71 -5.07
N CYS A 3 -1.78 6.01 -4.48
CA CYS A 3 -2.18 7.39 -4.17
C CYS A 3 -1.24 8.09 -3.18
N GLU A 4 -0.61 7.36 -2.26
CA GLU A 4 0.37 7.94 -1.33
C GLU A 4 1.69 8.23 -2.04
N ALA A 5 2.13 7.37 -2.96
CA ALA A 5 3.28 7.66 -3.81
C ALA A 5 3.04 8.92 -4.66
N TYR A 6 1.86 9.03 -5.28
CA TYR A 6 1.44 10.23 -6.00
C TYR A 6 1.42 11.48 -5.09
N HIS A 7 0.86 11.38 -3.88
CA HIS A 7 0.76 12.50 -2.94
C HIS A 7 2.15 13.01 -2.53
N ILE A 8 3.07 12.10 -2.25
CA ILE A 8 4.47 12.41 -1.95
C ILE A 8 5.15 13.09 -3.14
N MET A 9 5.02 12.55 -4.35
CA MET A 9 5.62 13.16 -5.55
C MET A 9 5.11 14.59 -5.75
N ARG A 10 3.80 14.80 -5.60
CA ARG A 10 3.19 16.12 -5.77
C ARG A 10 3.59 17.11 -4.67
N ASP A 11 3.38 16.75 -3.40
CA ASP A 11 3.43 17.72 -2.30
C ASP A 11 4.76 17.74 -1.56
N ALA A 12 5.50 16.62 -1.52
CA ALA A 12 6.83 16.60 -0.93
C ALA A 12 7.93 16.92 -1.96
N LEU A 13 7.80 16.41 -3.19
CA LEU A 13 8.82 16.57 -4.23
C LEU A 13 8.51 17.68 -5.26
N GLY A 14 7.31 18.28 -5.20
CA GLY A 14 6.90 19.35 -6.12
C GLY A 14 6.92 18.92 -7.58
N MET A 15 6.53 17.67 -7.88
CA MET A 15 6.56 17.14 -9.24
C MET A 15 5.32 17.55 -10.04
N GLU A 16 5.55 17.88 -11.30
CA GLU A 16 4.50 18.13 -12.28
C GLU A 16 3.86 16.82 -12.77
N GLN A 17 2.66 16.89 -13.37
CA GLN A 17 1.95 15.67 -13.78
C GLN A 17 2.67 14.83 -14.82
N ASP A 18 3.30 15.47 -15.81
CA ASP A 18 4.06 14.74 -16.82
C ASP A 18 5.26 14.02 -16.19
N GLU A 19 6.00 14.68 -15.28
CA GLU A 19 7.10 14.06 -14.54
C GLU A 19 6.62 12.83 -13.75
N MET A 20 5.48 12.95 -13.06
CA MET A 20 4.89 11.82 -12.33
C MET A 20 4.48 10.69 -13.27
N ALA A 21 3.91 11.01 -14.43
CA ALA A 21 3.49 10.02 -15.42
C ALA A 21 4.69 9.24 -15.97
N GLU A 22 5.81 9.92 -16.25
CA GLU A 22 7.06 9.28 -16.67
C GLU A 22 7.59 8.31 -15.61
N VAL A 23 7.57 8.69 -14.33
CA VAL A 23 7.98 7.81 -13.23
C VAL A 23 7.08 6.58 -13.13
N PHE A 24 5.76 6.73 -13.23
CA PHE A 24 4.86 5.58 -13.22
C PHE A 24 5.03 4.69 -14.46
N ASP A 25 5.39 5.24 -15.61
CA ASP A 25 5.74 4.46 -16.80
C ASP A 25 7.03 3.65 -16.58
N GLU A 26 8.08 4.27 -16.04
CA GLU A 26 9.32 3.57 -15.66
C GLU A 26 9.03 2.45 -14.66
N TRP A 27 8.23 2.71 -13.62
CA TRP A 27 7.86 1.72 -12.62
C TRP A 27 7.05 0.56 -13.22
N ASN A 28 6.20 0.84 -14.22
CA ASN A 28 5.43 -0.20 -14.91
C ASN A 28 6.30 -1.12 -15.78
N ASN A 29 7.48 -0.66 -16.19
CA ASN A 29 8.45 -1.46 -16.95
C ASN A 29 9.38 -2.28 -16.02
N GLY A 30 9.13 -2.28 -14.71
CA GLY A 30 9.93 -2.99 -13.70
C GLY A 30 9.10 -3.91 -12.79
N GLU A 31 9.55 -4.08 -11.54
CA GLU A 31 8.92 -5.00 -10.58
C GLU A 31 7.50 -4.58 -10.12
N LEU A 32 7.13 -3.32 -10.39
CA LEU A 32 5.80 -2.79 -10.12
C LEU A 32 4.81 -2.98 -11.27
N ASP A 33 5.21 -3.63 -12.38
CA ASP A 33 4.34 -3.97 -13.50
C ASP A 33 2.99 -4.51 -13.01
N SER A 34 1.96 -3.69 -13.23
CA SER A 34 0.61 -4.00 -12.86
C SER A 34 -0.38 -3.10 -13.57
N PHE A 35 -1.59 -3.61 -13.79
CA PHE A 35 -2.66 -2.84 -14.39
C PHE A 35 -2.94 -1.52 -13.67
N LEU A 36 -2.86 -1.50 -12.34
CA LEU A 36 -3.11 -0.28 -11.56
C LEU A 36 -2.02 0.77 -11.75
N ILE A 37 -0.76 0.38 -11.96
CA ILE A 37 0.34 1.31 -12.26
C ILE A 37 0.19 1.83 -13.69
N GLU A 38 -0.09 0.95 -14.65
CA GLU A 38 -0.38 1.29 -16.05
C GLU A 38 -1.48 2.36 -16.16
N ILE A 39 -2.67 2.13 -15.58
CA ILE A 39 -3.75 3.12 -15.67
C ILE A 39 -3.43 4.40 -14.88
N THR A 40 -2.58 4.34 -13.85
CA THR A 40 -2.17 5.54 -13.11
C THR A 40 -1.34 6.46 -14.00
N ARG A 41 -0.38 5.91 -14.76
CA ARG A 41 0.34 6.64 -15.80
C ARG A 41 -0.63 7.28 -16.81
N ASP A 42 -1.59 6.52 -17.30
CA ASP A 42 -2.53 7.02 -18.32
C ASP A 42 -3.44 8.13 -17.77
N ILE A 43 -3.91 7.99 -16.52
CA ILE A 43 -4.70 9.01 -15.82
C ILE A 43 -3.91 10.31 -15.66
N LEU A 44 -2.62 10.23 -15.31
CA LEU A 44 -1.75 11.40 -15.16
C LEU A 44 -1.49 12.12 -16.49
N LYS A 45 -1.52 11.40 -17.63
CA LYS A 45 -1.37 12.00 -18.97
C LYS A 45 -2.67 12.56 -19.54
N TYR A 46 -3.82 12.19 -18.98
CA TYR A 46 -5.10 12.50 -19.58
C TYR A 46 -5.46 13.99 -19.45
N LYS A 47 -5.68 14.63 -20.60
CA LYS A 47 -6.16 16.01 -20.73
C LYS A 47 -7.61 16.02 -21.23
N ASP A 48 -8.41 16.92 -20.68
CA ASP A 48 -9.80 17.12 -21.12
C ASP A 48 -9.89 17.96 -22.41
N ALA A 49 -11.11 18.30 -22.83
CA ALA A 49 -11.35 19.08 -24.04
C ALA A 49 -10.78 20.51 -24.00
N SER A 50 -10.45 21.05 -22.81
CA SER A 50 -9.78 22.35 -22.70
C SER A 50 -8.25 22.25 -22.80
N GLY A 51 -7.69 21.04 -22.95
CA GLY A 51 -6.26 20.80 -23.00
C GLY A 51 -5.58 20.81 -21.62
N GLU A 52 -6.35 20.87 -20.53
CA GLU A 52 -5.84 20.82 -19.16
C GLU A 52 -5.94 19.41 -18.59
N TYR A 53 -5.07 19.07 -17.65
CA TYR A 53 -5.13 17.76 -17.00
C TYR A 53 -6.45 17.56 -16.25
N LEU A 54 -7.07 16.40 -16.43
CA LEU A 54 -8.35 16.11 -15.79
C LEU A 54 -8.18 15.81 -14.30
N LEU A 55 -7.11 15.11 -13.90
CA LEU A 55 -6.92 14.59 -12.54
C LEU A 55 -7.11 15.65 -11.42
N PRO A 56 -6.56 16.88 -11.50
CA PRO A 56 -6.74 17.90 -10.46
C PRO A 56 -8.17 18.42 -10.34
N LYS A 57 -8.98 18.25 -11.39
CA LYS A 57 -10.38 18.69 -11.43
C LYS A 57 -11.34 17.65 -10.81
N ILE A 58 -10.87 16.42 -10.58
CA ILE A 58 -11.67 15.35 -9.99
C ILE A 58 -11.82 15.61 -8.48
N ARG A 59 -13.06 15.56 -7.98
CA ARG A 59 -13.36 15.68 -6.55
C ARG A 59 -12.64 14.57 -5.76
N ASP A 60 -11.85 14.95 -4.76
CA ASP A 60 -11.07 14.07 -3.88
C ASP A 60 -11.93 13.42 -2.78
N SER A 61 -13.02 12.78 -3.19
CA SER A 61 -13.96 12.06 -2.32
C SER A 61 -14.18 10.65 -2.88
N ALA A 62 -13.49 9.67 -2.30
CA ALA A 62 -13.48 8.30 -2.82
C ALA A 62 -14.72 7.52 -2.38
N GLY A 63 -15.52 7.09 -3.36
CA GLY A 63 -16.62 6.15 -3.13
C GLY A 63 -16.15 4.73 -2.78
N GLN A 64 -17.04 3.94 -2.19
CA GLN A 64 -16.84 2.51 -1.97
C GLN A 64 -18.17 1.73 -2.02
N LYS A 65 -18.12 0.49 -2.53
CA LYS A 65 -19.29 -0.40 -2.64
C LYS A 65 -19.37 -1.46 -1.52
N GLY A 66 -18.52 -1.36 -0.50
CA GLY A 66 -18.59 -2.19 0.71
C GLY A 66 -17.58 -3.34 0.83
N THR A 67 -17.09 -3.91 -0.29
CA THR A 67 -16.20 -5.09 -0.24
C THR A 67 -14.90 -4.87 0.55
N GLY A 68 -14.29 -3.68 0.47
CA GLY A 68 -13.13 -3.33 1.29
C GLY A 68 -13.45 -3.31 2.80
N LYS A 69 -14.60 -2.74 3.17
CA LYS A 69 -15.10 -2.75 4.55
C LYS A 69 -15.34 -4.18 5.04
N TRP A 70 -15.89 -5.06 4.20
CA TRP A 70 -16.10 -6.47 4.57
C TRP A 70 -14.79 -7.20 4.86
N THR A 71 -13.73 -6.97 4.08
CA THR A 71 -12.41 -7.53 4.40
C THR A 71 -11.88 -7.04 5.74
N GLY A 72 -12.05 -5.76 6.07
CA GLY A 72 -11.66 -5.21 7.37
C GLY A 72 -12.47 -5.79 8.54
N ILE A 73 -13.78 -6.00 8.35
CA ILE A 73 -14.64 -6.64 9.35
C ILE A 73 -14.23 -8.10 9.56
N ALA A 74 -14.07 -8.86 8.47
CA ALA A 74 -13.63 -10.25 8.53
C ALA A 74 -12.27 -10.39 9.23
N ALA A 75 -11.34 -9.47 8.98
CA ALA A 75 -10.06 -9.45 9.67
C ALA A 75 -10.21 -9.32 11.20
N LEU A 76 -11.11 -8.47 11.67
CA LEU A 76 -11.42 -8.32 13.10
C LEU A 76 -12.12 -9.57 13.65
N GLU A 77 -13.09 -10.14 12.93
CA GLU A 77 -13.81 -11.35 13.32
C GLU A 77 -12.89 -12.57 13.45
N TYR A 78 -11.96 -12.75 12.51
CA TYR A 78 -10.97 -13.83 12.55
C TYR A 78 -9.74 -13.53 13.40
N GLY A 79 -9.62 -12.32 13.98
CA GLY A 79 -8.47 -11.93 14.80
C GLY A 79 -7.16 -11.84 14.02
N VAL A 80 -7.21 -11.46 12.74
CA VAL A 80 -6.04 -11.36 11.85
C VAL A 80 -5.67 -9.89 11.61
N PRO A 81 -4.39 -9.50 11.76
CA PRO A 81 -3.94 -8.10 11.61
C PRO A 81 -3.83 -7.65 10.14
N VAL A 82 -4.96 -7.45 9.46
CA VAL A 82 -5.02 -6.93 8.08
C VAL A 82 -5.04 -5.39 8.08
N THR A 83 -3.99 -4.80 8.64
CA THR A 83 -3.94 -3.37 8.94
C THR A 83 -3.96 -2.49 7.70
N LEU A 84 -3.28 -2.88 6.62
CA LEU A 84 -3.11 -2.04 5.44
C LEU A 84 -4.41 -1.88 4.65
N ILE A 85 -5.17 -2.95 4.48
CA ILE A 85 -6.50 -2.88 3.86
C ILE A 85 -7.46 -2.08 4.76
N GLY A 86 -7.37 -2.23 6.08
CA GLY A 86 -8.11 -1.41 7.04
C GLY A 86 -7.85 0.09 6.86
N GLU A 87 -6.58 0.49 6.86
CA GLU A 87 -6.18 1.89 6.61
C GLU A 87 -6.60 2.38 5.23
N ALA A 88 -6.55 1.53 4.20
CA ALA A 88 -7.04 1.88 2.88
C ALA A 88 -8.55 2.15 2.84
N VAL A 89 -9.35 1.48 3.68
CA VAL A 89 -10.79 1.77 3.86
C VAL A 89 -10.98 3.07 4.64
N PHE A 90 -10.27 3.26 5.74
CA PHE A 90 -10.37 4.48 6.54
C PHE A 90 -9.91 5.73 5.78
N ALA A 91 -8.88 5.63 4.93
CA ALA A 91 -8.46 6.72 4.06
C ALA A 91 -9.58 7.15 3.08
N ARG A 92 -10.42 6.22 2.60
CA ARG A 92 -11.60 6.56 1.79
C ARG A 92 -12.65 7.28 2.63
N CYS A 93 -12.93 6.79 3.84
CA CYS A 93 -13.83 7.46 4.77
C CYS A 93 -13.37 8.88 5.08
N LEU A 94 -12.08 9.08 5.35
CA LEU A 94 -11.48 10.41 5.58
C LEU A 94 -11.60 11.32 4.35
N SER A 95 -11.41 10.79 3.14
CA SER A 95 -11.59 11.55 1.91
C SER A 95 -13.04 12.03 1.72
N ALA A 96 -14.02 11.26 2.21
CA ALA A 96 -15.44 11.62 2.12
C ALA A 96 -15.82 12.82 3.00
N LEU A 97 -15.08 13.07 4.09
CA LEU A 97 -15.23 14.24 4.97
C LEU A 97 -14.65 15.52 4.34
N LYS A 98 -14.99 15.80 3.08
CA LYS A 98 -14.35 16.86 2.28
C LYS A 98 -14.55 18.25 2.90
N GLU A 99 -15.78 18.58 3.27
CA GLU A 99 -16.16 19.86 3.84
C GLU A 99 -15.44 20.10 5.19
N GLU A 100 -15.37 19.07 6.04
CA GLU A 100 -14.62 19.11 7.29
C GLU A 100 -13.11 19.29 7.05
N ARG A 101 -12.52 18.57 6.10
CA ARG A 101 -11.09 18.73 5.75
C ARG A 101 -10.77 20.13 5.23
N VAL A 102 -11.65 20.72 4.42
CA VAL A 102 -11.47 22.10 3.92
C VAL A 102 -11.55 23.12 5.06
N MET A 103 -12.43 22.90 6.03
CA MET A 103 -12.50 23.72 7.24
C MET A 103 -11.23 23.55 8.08
N ALA A 104 -10.84 22.30 8.37
CA ALA A 104 -9.68 21.97 9.20
C ALA A 104 -8.37 22.53 8.63
N ASN A 105 -8.19 22.50 7.31
CA ASN A 105 -7.01 23.04 6.62
C ASN A 105 -6.78 24.54 6.87
N LYS A 106 -7.82 25.30 7.24
CA LYS A 106 -7.70 26.74 7.54
C LYS A 106 -7.30 27.01 8.98
N ILE A 107 -7.41 26.03 9.86
CA ILE A 107 -7.33 26.18 11.32
C ILE A 107 -6.13 25.41 11.88
N LEU A 108 -5.94 24.17 11.44
CA LEU A 108 -4.91 23.29 11.98
C LEU A 108 -3.54 23.61 11.37
N PRO A 109 -2.49 23.74 12.19
CA PRO A 109 -1.14 23.96 11.69
C PRO A 109 -0.56 22.68 11.08
N GLY A 110 0.42 22.86 10.20
CA GLY A 110 1.25 21.79 9.66
C GLY A 110 2.74 22.15 9.75
N PRO A 111 3.64 21.21 9.46
CA PRO A 111 5.07 21.49 9.41
C PRO A 111 5.39 22.50 8.31
N THR A 112 6.41 23.33 8.55
CA THR A 112 6.99 24.24 7.55
C THR A 112 8.20 23.64 6.85
N HIS A 113 8.65 22.47 7.32
CA HIS A 113 9.76 21.73 6.72
C HIS A 113 9.38 21.29 5.30
N LYS A 114 10.32 21.48 4.38
CA LYS A 114 10.23 20.99 3.01
C LYS A 114 11.38 20.04 2.77
N TYR A 115 11.12 18.97 2.03
CA TYR A 115 12.17 18.07 1.59
C TYR A 115 13.21 18.83 0.76
N SER A 116 14.48 18.74 1.14
CA SER A 116 15.60 19.43 0.46
C SER A 116 16.61 18.47 -0.14
N GLY A 117 16.32 17.16 -0.15
CA GLY A 117 17.21 16.14 -0.70
C GLY A 117 17.05 15.93 -2.20
N SER A 118 17.74 14.92 -2.74
CA SER A 118 17.68 14.57 -4.15
C SER A 118 16.35 13.92 -4.52
N LYS A 119 15.56 14.60 -5.39
CA LYS A 119 14.31 14.06 -5.97
C LYS A 119 14.53 12.65 -6.54
N LYS A 120 15.60 12.45 -7.32
CA LYS A 120 15.91 11.16 -7.96
C LYS A 120 16.18 10.04 -6.95
N GLU A 121 16.94 10.34 -5.91
CA GLU A 121 17.24 9.37 -4.85
C GLU A 121 15.97 8.99 -4.08
N PHE A 122 15.16 10.00 -3.73
CA PHE A 122 13.92 9.79 -3.02
C PHE A 122 12.91 8.97 -3.84
N LEU A 123 12.82 9.18 -5.15
CA LEU A 123 12.00 8.37 -6.04
C LEU A 123 12.40 6.89 -6.02
N GLY A 124 13.70 6.60 -5.96
CA GLY A 124 14.19 5.22 -5.77
C GLY A 124 13.76 4.61 -4.45
N HIS A 125 13.78 5.41 -3.36
CA HIS A 125 13.23 4.96 -2.07
C HIS A 125 11.72 4.74 -2.14
N LEU A 126 10.99 5.63 -2.80
CA LEU A 126 9.54 5.57 -2.92
C LEU A 126 9.09 4.34 -3.72
N GLN A 127 9.79 4.01 -4.80
CA GLN A 127 9.53 2.80 -5.59
C GLN A 127 9.65 1.53 -4.72
N LYS A 128 10.77 1.42 -3.99
CA LYS A 128 11.03 0.28 -3.09
C LYS A 128 10.01 0.21 -1.94
N ALA A 129 9.64 1.35 -1.36
CA ALA A 129 8.63 1.40 -0.31
C ALA A 129 7.24 0.99 -0.82
N LEU A 130 6.87 1.40 -2.04
CA LEU A 130 5.66 0.97 -2.74
C LEU A 130 5.63 -0.54 -2.94
N TYR A 131 6.72 -1.10 -3.44
CA TYR A 131 6.82 -2.54 -3.68
C TYR A 131 6.77 -3.36 -2.37
N ALA A 132 7.57 -2.98 -1.37
CA ALA A 132 7.58 -3.65 -0.07
C ALA A 132 6.23 -3.59 0.66
N SER A 133 5.56 -2.44 0.61
CA SER A 133 4.25 -2.28 1.24
C SER A 133 3.16 -3.06 0.50
N LYS A 134 3.28 -3.22 -0.82
CA LYS A 134 2.45 -4.16 -1.60
C LYS A 134 2.67 -5.58 -1.09
N ILE A 135 3.92 -6.04 -0.93
CA ILE A 135 4.22 -7.37 -0.37
C ILE A 135 3.54 -7.57 0.99
N ILE A 136 3.66 -6.59 1.89
CA ILE A 136 3.06 -6.65 3.23
C ILE A 136 1.54 -6.73 3.16
N SER A 137 0.90 -5.95 2.30
CA SER A 137 -0.57 -6.02 2.10
C SER A 137 -1.01 -7.41 1.64
N TYR A 138 -0.28 -8.03 0.71
CA TYR A 138 -0.60 -9.37 0.24
C TYR A 138 -0.32 -10.43 1.32
N ALA A 139 0.77 -10.31 2.07
CA ALA A 139 1.07 -11.19 3.20
C ALA A 139 -0.08 -11.20 4.21
N GLN A 140 -0.58 -10.02 4.58
CA GLN A 140 -1.76 -9.87 5.45
C GLN A 140 -3.03 -10.51 4.84
N GLY A 141 -3.28 -10.31 3.55
CA GLY A 141 -4.42 -10.91 2.86
C GLY A 141 -4.38 -12.45 2.85
N PHE A 142 -3.21 -13.05 2.60
CA PHE A 142 -3.04 -14.50 2.65
C PHE A 142 -3.10 -15.05 4.08
N MET A 143 -2.67 -14.29 5.10
CA MET A 143 -2.92 -14.64 6.51
C MET A 143 -4.42 -14.73 6.80
N LEU A 144 -5.21 -13.77 6.29
CA LEU A 144 -6.67 -13.78 6.47
C LEU A 144 -7.32 -14.97 5.78
N LEU A 145 -6.95 -15.25 4.52
CA LEU A 145 -7.45 -16.41 3.80
C LEU A 145 -7.15 -17.71 4.55
N ARG A 146 -5.97 -17.82 5.16
CA ARG A 146 -5.58 -19.01 5.93
C ARG A 146 -6.41 -19.18 7.19
N GLU A 147 -6.61 -18.13 7.98
CA GLU A 147 -7.43 -18.24 9.19
C GLU A 147 -8.90 -18.51 8.84
N ALA A 148 -9.43 -17.87 7.79
CA ALA A 148 -10.76 -18.15 7.28
C ALA A 148 -10.90 -19.60 6.81
N ALA A 149 -9.91 -20.15 6.09
CA ALA A 149 -9.91 -21.54 5.65
C ALA A 149 -9.95 -22.51 6.84
N LYS A 150 -9.16 -22.23 7.88
CA LYS A 150 -9.13 -23.02 9.11
C LYS A 150 -10.47 -22.98 9.85
N VAL A 151 -11.03 -21.79 10.09
CA VAL A 151 -12.32 -21.64 10.82
C VAL A 151 -13.49 -22.26 10.06
N ASN A 152 -13.51 -22.16 8.73
CA ASN A 152 -14.60 -22.66 7.90
C ASN A 152 -14.36 -24.09 7.36
N ASN A 153 -13.27 -24.76 7.74
CA ASN A 153 -12.86 -26.07 7.23
C ASN A 153 -12.76 -26.13 5.69
N TRP A 154 -12.27 -25.07 5.06
CA TRP A 154 -12.02 -25.04 3.63
C TRP A 154 -10.61 -25.50 3.31
N ASN A 155 -10.48 -26.33 2.28
CA ASN A 155 -9.18 -26.73 1.73
C ASN A 155 -8.78 -25.77 0.60
N LEU A 156 -8.32 -24.56 0.96
CA LEU A 156 -7.93 -23.55 -0.03
C LEU A 156 -6.56 -23.87 -0.63
N ASN A 157 -6.46 -23.80 -1.96
CA ASN A 157 -5.19 -23.81 -2.67
C ASN A 157 -4.72 -22.37 -2.93
N TYR A 158 -3.85 -21.86 -2.06
CA TYR A 158 -3.35 -20.47 -2.14
C TYR A 158 -2.59 -20.16 -3.42
N GLY A 159 -1.86 -21.15 -3.98
CA GLY A 159 -1.19 -21.01 -5.27
C GLY A 159 -2.20 -20.83 -6.42
N SER A 160 -3.29 -21.60 -6.42
CA SER A 160 -4.39 -21.45 -7.38
C SER A 160 -5.15 -20.13 -7.20
N VAL A 161 -5.37 -19.68 -5.96
CA VAL A 161 -5.98 -18.37 -5.68
C VAL A 161 -5.12 -17.25 -6.30
N ALA A 162 -3.81 -17.26 -6.07
CA ALA A 162 -2.89 -16.31 -6.67
C ALA A 162 -2.87 -16.37 -8.20
N LEU A 163 -2.92 -17.59 -8.77
CA LEU A 163 -2.97 -17.80 -10.21
C LEU A 163 -4.23 -17.18 -10.83
N MET A 164 -5.39 -17.37 -10.21
CA MET A 164 -6.67 -16.80 -10.68
C MET A 164 -6.65 -15.28 -10.68
N TRP A 165 -5.88 -14.64 -9.80
CA TRP A 165 -5.72 -13.19 -9.78
C TRP A 165 -4.72 -12.67 -10.82
N ARG A 166 -3.90 -13.54 -11.44
CA ARG A 166 -2.85 -13.11 -12.38
C ARG A 166 -3.40 -12.45 -13.66
N GLY A 167 -4.64 -12.74 -14.03
CA GLY A 167 -5.29 -12.20 -15.23
C GLY A 167 -6.76 -11.85 -14.97
N GLY A 168 -7.32 -10.98 -15.82
CA GLY A 168 -8.73 -10.59 -15.80
C GLY A 168 -9.17 -9.66 -14.66
N CYS A 169 -8.62 -9.82 -13.45
CA CYS A 169 -9.00 -9.00 -12.30
C CYS A 169 -8.24 -7.65 -12.25
N ILE A 170 -8.71 -6.72 -11.39
CA ILE A 170 -8.13 -5.38 -11.24
C ILE A 170 -6.72 -5.41 -10.64
N ILE A 171 -6.42 -6.40 -9.81
CA ILE A 171 -5.12 -6.52 -9.12
C ILE A 171 -4.07 -7.28 -9.94
N ARG A 172 -4.38 -7.63 -11.19
CA ARG A 172 -3.49 -8.39 -12.07
C ARG A 172 -2.12 -7.72 -12.21
N SER A 173 -1.08 -8.51 -12.04
CA SER A 173 0.31 -8.07 -12.06
C SER A 173 1.27 -9.24 -12.18
N ALA A 174 2.49 -9.00 -12.69
CA ALA A 174 3.56 -10.00 -12.71
C ALA A 174 3.86 -10.54 -11.30
N PHE A 175 3.71 -9.68 -10.28
CA PHE A 175 3.83 -9.98 -8.85
C PHE A 175 3.05 -11.22 -8.38
N LEU A 176 1.87 -11.50 -8.95
CA LEU A 176 1.05 -12.65 -8.54
C LEU A 176 1.65 -13.99 -8.99
N GLY A 177 2.49 -13.99 -10.02
CA GLY A 177 3.31 -15.15 -10.39
C GLY A 177 4.25 -15.57 -9.25
N ASN A 178 4.92 -14.59 -8.63
CA ASN A 178 5.84 -14.85 -7.52
C ASN A 178 5.13 -15.44 -6.29
N ILE A 179 3.91 -14.98 -5.99
CA ILE A 179 3.08 -15.55 -4.90
C ILE A 179 2.73 -17.01 -5.20
N LYS A 180 2.27 -17.28 -6.43
CA LYS A 180 1.94 -18.64 -6.86
C LYS A 180 3.16 -19.56 -6.78
N ASP A 181 4.34 -19.07 -7.17
CA ASP A 181 5.59 -19.86 -7.09
C ASP A 181 6.03 -20.10 -5.64
N ALA A 182 5.86 -19.14 -4.73
CA ALA A 182 6.12 -19.33 -3.30
C ALA A 182 5.25 -20.46 -2.71
N PHE A 183 3.94 -20.45 -2.97
CA PHE A 183 3.04 -21.53 -2.53
C PHE A 183 3.23 -22.85 -3.28
N THR A 184 3.79 -22.82 -4.49
CA THR A 184 4.17 -24.04 -5.22
C THR A 184 5.36 -24.72 -4.55
N LYS A 185 6.36 -23.93 -4.11
CA LYS A 185 7.54 -24.44 -3.39
C LYS A 185 7.20 -24.90 -1.97
N ASN A 186 6.34 -24.17 -1.28
CA ASN A 186 5.89 -24.50 0.07
C ASN A 186 4.38 -24.26 0.23
N ARG A 187 3.60 -25.34 0.18
CA ARG A 187 2.13 -25.29 0.31
C ARG A 187 1.68 -24.88 1.71
N GLU A 188 2.50 -25.15 2.72
CA GLU A 188 2.26 -24.84 4.14
C GLU A 188 2.91 -23.50 4.56
N LEU A 189 3.27 -22.64 3.59
CA LEU A 189 3.88 -21.35 3.86
C LEU A 189 2.97 -20.51 4.77
N THR A 190 3.47 -20.20 5.96
CA THR A 190 2.69 -19.52 6.98
C THR A 190 2.57 -18.01 6.72
N ASN A 191 3.53 -17.41 6.02
CA ASN A 191 3.50 -16.01 5.64
C ASN A 191 4.38 -15.81 4.42
N LEU A 192 3.92 -14.99 3.46
CA LEU A 192 4.68 -14.65 2.27
C LEU A 192 6.05 -14.04 2.60
N LEU A 193 6.16 -13.29 3.69
CA LEU A 193 7.42 -12.68 4.14
C LEU A 193 8.52 -13.70 4.50
N LEU A 194 8.18 -14.99 4.66
CA LEU A 194 9.12 -16.06 4.99
C LEU A 194 9.61 -16.83 3.76
N ASP A 195 9.04 -16.58 2.58
CA ASP A 195 9.58 -17.14 1.33
C ASP A 195 10.87 -16.39 0.93
N PRO A 196 11.89 -17.10 0.39
CA PRO A 196 13.18 -16.49 0.06
C PRO A 196 13.11 -15.31 -0.91
N TYR A 197 12.19 -15.33 -1.89
CA TYR A 197 12.04 -14.25 -2.85
C TYR A 197 11.55 -12.98 -2.14
N PHE A 198 10.47 -13.08 -1.37
CA PHE A 198 9.92 -11.92 -0.67
C PHE A 198 10.84 -11.43 0.45
N THR A 199 11.54 -12.33 1.15
CA THR A 199 12.54 -11.96 2.16
C THR A 199 13.65 -11.11 1.54
N ALA A 200 14.17 -11.49 0.37
CA ALA A 200 15.20 -10.73 -0.33
C ALA A 200 14.69 -9.33 -0.74
N ARG A 201 13.49 -9.25 -1.32
CA ARG A 201 12.86 -7.97 -1.71
C ARG A 201 12.65 -7.03 -0.52
N ILE A 202 12.19 -7.56 0.62
CA ILE A 202 12.02 -6.79 1.85
C ILE A 202 13.38 -6.34 2.40
N THR A 203 14.39 -7.21 2.38
CA THR A 203 15.75 -6.86 2.82
C THR A 203 16.30 -5.67 2.05
N GLU A 204 16.13 -5.65 0.73
CA GLU A 204 16.56 -4.57 -0.17
C GLU A 204 15.76 -3.26 0.01
N SER A 205 14.54 -3.35 0.59
CA SER A 205 13.55 -2.26 0.57
C SER A 205 13.25 -1.66 1.94
N GLN A 206 13.49 -2.39 3.05
CA GLN A 206 13.05 -1.96 4.38
C GLN A 206 13.65 -0.60 4.80
N GLN A 207 14.89 -0.30 4.39
CA GLN A 207 15.49 1.00 4.68
C GLN A 207 14.77 2.12 3.92
N SER A 208 14.36 1.85 2.69
CA SER A 208 13.61 2.79 1.87
C SER A 208 12.21 3.05 2.44
N MET A 209 11.57 2.01 3.01
CA MET A 209 10.31 2.20 3.75
C MET A 209 10.48 3.18 4.91
N ARG A 210 11.58 3.05 5.67
CA ARG A 210 11.88 3.95 6.79
C ARG A 210 12.08 5.38 6.31
N GLN A 211 12.90 5.59 5.27
CA GLN A 211 13.13 6.91 4.70
C GLN A 211 11.83 7.58 4.23
N VAL A 212 10.97 6.83 3.53
CA VAL A 212 9.70 7.35 3.02
C VAL A 212 8.75 7.70 4.16
N VAL A 213 8.58 6.82 5.15
CA VAL A 213 7.68 7.07 6.29
C VAL A 213 8.19 8.21 7.17
N SER A 214 9.49 8.27 7.45
CA SER A 214 10.06 9.35 8.25
C SER A 214 9.95 10.69 7.56
N GLU A 215 10.32 10.77 6.27
CA GLU A 215 10.28 12.03 5.54
C GLU A 215 8.83 12.50 5.36
N ALA A 216 7.92 11.61 4.99
CA ALA A 216 6.51 11.96 4.84
C ALA A 216 5.92 12.52 6.15
N ALA A 217 6.30 11.96 7.30
CA ALA A 217 5.90 12.50 8.60
C ALA A 217 6.51 13.89 8.87
N LEU A 218 7.80 14.10 8.54
CA LEU A 218 8.49 15.38 8.72
C LEU A 218 7.89 16.50 7.86
N VAL A 219 7.52 16.22 6.60
CA VAL A 219 6.91 17.19 5.69
C VAL A 219 5.39 17.27 5.79
N GLY A 220 4.76 16.42 6.61
CA GLY A 220 3.30 16.46 6.83
C GLY A 220 2.47 15.85 5.71
N VAL A 221 3.03 14.95 4.90
CA VAL A 221 2.28 14.21 3.88
C VAL A 221 1.75 12.90 4.48
N PRO A 222 0.42 12.67 4.52
CA PRO A 222 -0.16 11.49 5.13
C PRO A 222 0.13 10.22 4.33
N THR A 223 0.67 9.22 5.02
CA THR A 223 1.06 7.92 4.43
C THR A 223 0.54 6.74 5.25
N PRO A 224 -0.79 6.62 5.46
CA PRO A 224 -1.34 5.62 6.38
C PRO A 224 -1.00 4.17 5.95
N ALA A 225 -1.00 3.87 4.64
CA ALA A 225 -0.67 2.53 4.19
C ALA A 225 0.84 2.24 4.26
N PHE A 226 1.72 3.20 3.95
CA PHE A 226 3.16 3.00 4.14
C PHE A 226 3.53 2.86 5.63
N SER A 227 2.96 3.73 6.47
CA SER A 227 3.21 3.74 7.90
C SER A 227 2.78 2.43 8.56
N THR A 228 1.57 1.95 8.25
CA THR A 228 1.07 0.68 8.81
C THR A 228 1.80 -0.55 8.24
N ALA A 229 2.28 -0.48 6.99
CA ALA A 229 3.13 -1.54 6.44
C ALA A 229 4.42 -1.69 7.26
N LEU A 230 5.12 -0.58 7.51
CA LEU A 230 6.34 -0.57 8.30
C LEU A 230 6.09 -1.04 9.73
N ALA A 231 5.03 -0.53 10.38
CA ALA A 231 4.66 -0.94 11.73
C ALA A 231 4.33 -2.43 11.82
N PHE A 232 3.59 -2.98 10.83
CA PHE A 232 3.32 -4.41 10.76
C PHE A 232 4.60 -5.22 10.58
N TYR A 233 5.49 -4.82 9.68
CA TYR A 233 6.73 -5.54 9.43
C TYR A 233 7.61 -5.61 10.68
N ASP A 234 7.83 -4.47 11.35
CA ASP A 234 8.61 -4.42 12.60
C ASP A 234 7.91 -5.17 13.74
N GLY A 235 6.57 -5.14 13.80
CA GLY A 235 5.80 -5.92 14.76
C GLY A 235 5.91 -7.43 14.53
N TYR A 236 5.82 -7.87 13.27
CA TYR A 236 5.81 -9.29 12.90
C TYR A 236 7.16 -9.97 13.11
N ARG A 237 8.27 -9.23 12.94
CA ARG A 237 9.64 -9.77 13.14
C ARG A 237 10.17 -9.64 14.58
N SER A 238 9.39 -9.04 15.48
CA SER A 238 9.80 -8.83 16.88
C SER A 238 9.62 -10.12 17.69
N GLY A 239 10.71 -10.65 18.25
CA GLY A 239 10.63 -11.82 19.14
C GLY A 239 9.87 -11.57 20.44
N MET A 240 9.78 -10.30 20.86
CA MET A 240 8.97 -9.86 22.00
C MET A 240 8.33 -8.50 21.68
N LEU A 241 7.02 -8.40 21.88
CA LEU A 241 6.24 -7.16 21.76
C LEU A 241 5.89 -6.63 23.16
N PRO A 242 5.56 -5.32 23.30
CA PRO A 242 5.17 -4.73 24.57
C PRO A 242 3.79 -5.21 25.10
N ALA A 243 3.20 -6.25 24.50
CA ALA A 243 1.96 -6.85 24.93
C ALA A 243 2.06 -7.53 26.31
N ASN A 244 3.27 -7.78 26.83
CA ASN A 244 3.47 -8.20 28.21
C ASN A 244 2.93 -7.16 29.22
N LEU A 245 3.11 -5.86 28.95
CA LEU A 245 2.53 -4.81 29.77
C LEU A 245 0.99 -4.76 29.64
N LEU A 246 0.47 -4.92 28.42
CA LEU A 246 -0.97 -5.00 28.17
C LEU A 246 -1.62 -6.17 28.93
N GLN A 247 -0.93 -7.31 29.04
CA GLN A 247 -1.39 -8.44 29.86
C GLN A 247 -1.31 -8.13 31.36
N ALA A 248 -0.25 -7.48 31.85
CA ALA A 248 -0.12 -7.13 33.26
C ALA A 248 -1.17 -6.12 33.75
N GLN A 249 -1.71 -5.29 32.85
CA GLN A 249 -2.74 -4.30 33.16
C GLN A 249 -4.17 -4.88 33.27
N ARG A 250 -4.43 -6.09 32.75
CA ARG A 250 -5.76 -6.74 32.71
C ARG A 250 -5.91 -7.77 33.80
#